data_AF-A0A453SBV8-F1
#
_entry.id   AF-A0A453SBV8-F1
#
_cell.length_a   1.000
_cell.length_b   1.000
_cell.length_c   1.000
_cell.angle_alpha   90.00
_cell.angle_beta   90.00
_cell.angle_gamma   90.00
#
_symmetry.space_group_name_H-M   'P 1'
#
loop_
_entity.id
_entity.type
_entity.pdbx_description
1 polymer ?
#
loop_
_entity_poly.entity_id
_entity_poly.type
_entity_poly.pdbx_seq_one_letter_code
_entity_poly.pdbx_strand_id
1 'polypeptide(L)'
;MAYDFQDSNEKRFNVLALYNSTYQNISYVPMPFGLLRVSRSLNAVSNAYLQFLQGQGSGIKMLLEFTKEMPKQATRLTIDFSSLIGPLFFEWVVALLFPVMLTYLVYEKQHKLRTMMKMHGLGNGPYWIIYYAYFLILSTVYLVLFVIFGALIGLNFFKTNDYGIQFVFFFSFINLQIVLSFLAATFFSKVNTAQAIAYLYIFGSGLMAGSLIRNFLEGGKFPRHWITVLEIIPAFSLYRGLYELSQYAIRASETGNPGIQWSDLNDHTNGMRDVMIIIIVEWLVLLPVAYYFDYAASVGNSSGLLSIIKRLLRKNPTWRRIAVNEVA
;
A
#
# COMPACT_ATOMS: atom_id res chain seq x y z
N MET A 1 -9.56 -6.28 30.18
CA MET A 1 -8.54 -6.59 31.20
C MET A 1 -9.15 -7.61 32.15
N ALA A 2 -8.34 -8.50 32.69
CA ALA A 2 -8.70 -9.43 33.74
C ALA A 2 -7.73 -9.21 34.91
N TYR A 3 -8.19 -9.45 36.13
CA TYR A 3 -7.39 -9.29 37.35
C TYR A 3 -7.38 -10.61 38.10
N ASP A 4 -6.19 -11.07 38.45
CA ASP A 4 -5.97 -12.29 39.20
C ASP A 4 -5.41 -11.95 40.59
N PHE A 5 -6.02 -12.57 41.61
CA PHE A 5 -5.73 -12.40 43.03
C PHE A 5 -5.32 -13.72 43.70
N GLN A 6 -5.05 -14.80 42.95
CA GLN A 6 -4.76 -16.12 43.54
C GLN A 6 -3.55 -16.15 44.49
N ASP A 7 -2.57 -15.26 44.29
CA ASP A 7 -1.40 -15.10 45.18
C ASP A 7 -1.61 -13.99 46.26
N SER A 8 -2.85 -13.56 46.47
CA SER A 8 -3.23 -12.65 47.55
C SER A 8 -3.76 -13.41 48.77
N ASN A 9 -3.33 -12.99 49.96
CA ASN A 9 -3.77 -13.48 51.28
C ASN A 9 -4.08 -12.29 52.20
N GLU A 10 -4.56 -12.54 53.42
CA GLU A 10 -4.85 -11.48 54.41
C GLU A 10 -3.65 -10.57 54.72
N LYS A 11 -2.42 -11.13 54.65
CA LYS A 11 -1.18 -10.41 54.97
C LYS A 11 -0.39 -9.95 53.74
N ARG A 12 -0.73 -10.45 52.54
CA ARG A 12 0.04 -10.20 51.30
C ARG A 12 -0.92 -9.87 50.18
N PHE A 13 -0.81 -8.67 49.64
CA PHE A 13 -1.61 -8.22 48.50
C PHE A 13 -0.79 -8.33 47.21
N ASN A 14 -1.22 -9.17 46.28
CA ASN A 14 -0.60 -9.34 44.96
C ASN A 14 -1.66 -9.43 43.86
N VAL A 15 -1.63 -8.49 42.92
CA VAL A 15 -2.60 -8.41 41.82
C VAL A 15 -1.88 -8.51 40.48
N LEU A 16 -2.23 -9.53 39.71
CA LEU A 16 -1.79 -9.69 38.34
C LEU A 16 -2.85 -9.11 37.40
N ALA A 17 -2.50 -8.05 36.69
CA ALA A 17 -3.35 -7.44 35.67
C ALA A 17 -3.02 -8.05 34.29
N LEU A 18 -3.96 -8.82 33.76
CA LEU A 18 -3.86 -9.43 32.44
C LEU A 18 -4.61 -8.59 31.42
N TYR A 19 -3.97 -8.31 30.30
CA TYR A 19 -4.58 -7.58 29.20
C TYR A 19 -4.54 -8.42 27.93
N ASN A 20 -5.68 -8.49 27.24
CA ASN A 20 -5.77 -9.13 25.94
C ASN A 20 -5.51 -8.10 24.83
N SER A 21 -4.36 -8.19 24.18
CA SER A 21 -3.94 -7.31 23.10
C SER A 21 -4.49 -7.66 21.72
N THR A 22 -5.21 -8.78 21.58
CA THR A 22 -5.69 -9.23 20.25
C THR A 22 -6.58 -8.23 19.52
N TYR A 23 -7.31 -7.36 20.23
CA TYR A 23 -8.26 -6.41 19.62
C TYR A 23 -7.75 -4.97 19.52
N GLN A 24 -6.49 -4.69 19.91
CA GLN A 24 -6.03 -3.32 20.09
C GLN A 24 -5.79 -2.55 18.78
N ASN A 25 -5.98 -3.17 17.61
CA ASN A 25 -5.63 -2.54 16.32
C ASN A 25 -6.55 -2.86 15.13
N ILE A 26 -7.78 -3.36 15.35
CA ILE A 26 -8.66 -3.82 14.24
C ILE A 26 -9.52 -2.68 13.64
N SER A 27 -9.31 -1.43 14.04
CA SER A 27 -10.05 -0.32 13.43
C SER A 27 -9.54 -0.04 12.01
N TYR A 28 -10.42 -0.04 11.01
CA TYR A 28 -10.12 0.33 9.61
C TYR A 28 -9.59 1.77 9.43
N VAL A 29 -9.78 2.58 10.47
CA VAL A 29 -9.26 3.94 10.61
C VAL A 29 -7.95 3.84 11.39
N PRO A 30 -6.85 4.45 10.92
CA PRO A 30 -5.65 4.63 11.72
C PRO A 30 -6.01 5.46 12.96
N MET A 31 -6.05 4.82 14.12
CA MET A 31 -6.45 5.45 15.38
C MET A 31 -5.22 5.74 16.24
N PRO A 32 -5.28 6.78 17.09
CA PRO A 32 -4.20 7.11 17.99
C PRO A 32 -3.85 5.97 18.93
N PHE A 33 -2.58 5.92 19.36
CA PHE A 33 -2.08 4.90 20.29
C PHE A 33 -2.99 4.81 21.53
N GLY A 34 -3.72 3.71 21.63
CA GLY A 34 -4.62 3.44 22.74
C GLY A 34 -3.86 3.06 24.00
N LEU A 35 -3.41 4.05 24.77
CA LEU A 35 -2.82 3.81 26.09
C LEU A 35 -3.90 3.26 27.04
N LEU A 36 -3.61 2.12 27.66
CA LEU A 36 -4.49 1.50 28.65
C LEU A 36 -4.40 2.25 29.97
N ARG A 37 -5.55 2.73 30.44
CA ARG A 37 -5.67 3.40 31.75
C ARG A 37 -5.78 2.37 32.86
N VAL A 38 -4.65 1.85 33.31
CA VAL A 38 -4.60 0.76 34.29
C VAL A 38 -4.77 1.26 35.73
N SER A 39 -4.33 2.48 36.05
CA SER A 39 -4.32 3.01 37.43
C SER A 39 -5.72 3.06 38.06
N ARG A 40 -6.72 3.58 37.34
CA ARG A 40 -8.11 3.69 37.84
C ARG A 40 -8.76 2.33 38.07
N SER A 41 -8.52 1.39 37.16
CA SER A 41 -9.10 0.05 37.24
C SER A 41 -8.43 -0.78 38.33
N LEU A 42 -7.09 -0.69 38.46
CA LEU A 42 -6.35 -1.22 39.62
C LEU A 42 -6.87 -0.62 40.94
N ASN A 43 -7.11 0.69 40.99
CA ASN A 43 -7.63 1.33 42.21
C ASN A 43 -8.98 0.72 42.64
N ALA A 44 -9.91 0.56 41.71
CA ALA A 44 -11.23 -0.03 42.01
C ALA A 44 -11.11 -1.49 42.48
N VAL A 45 -10.28 -2.28 41.80
CA VAL A 45 -10.05 -3.70 42.06
C VAL A 45 -9.38 -3.92 43.42
N SER A 46 -8.35 -3.12 43.74
CA SER A 46 -7.72 -3.14 45.05
C SER A 46 -8.67 -2.71 46.18
N ASN A 47 -9.50 -1.70 45.94
CA ASN A 47 -10.49 -1.26 46.92
C ASN A 47 -11.56 -2.32 47.21
N ALA A 48 -12.01 -3.06 46.19
CA ALA A 48 -12.94 -4.17 46.37
C ALA A 48 -12.32 -5.30 47.23
N TYR A 49 -11.05 -5.62 47.02
CA TYR A 49 -10.33 -6.61 47.83
C TYR A 49 -10.18 -6.18 49.29
N LEU A 50 -9.86 -4.91 49.55
CA LEU A 50 -9.76 -4.38 50.91
C LEU A 50 -11.12 -4.40 51.64
N GLN A 51 -12.21 -4.09 50.93
CA GLN A 51 -13.57 -4.18 51.47
C GLN A 51 -13.97 -5.63 51.78
N PHE A 52 -13.52 -6.59 50.99
CA PHE A 52 -13.77 -8.01 51.24
C PHE A 52 -13.10 -8.48 52.53
N LEU A 53 -11.84 -8.10 52.78
CA LEU A 53 -11.10 -8.54 53.98
C LEU A 53 -11.57 -7.87 55.28
N GLN A 54 -11.93 -6.59 55.24
CA GLN A 54 -12.19 -5.81 56.46
C GLN A 54 -13.69 -5.56 56.73
N GLY A 55 -14.57 -6.02 55.84
CA GLY A 55 -16.00 -5.77 55.92
C GLY A 55 -16.41 -4.40 55.36
N GLN A 56 -17.66 -4.31 54.89
CA GLN A 56 -18.24 -3.09 54.37
C GLN A 56 -18.27 -2.00 55.47
N GLY A 57 -17.37 -1.01 55.37
CA GLY A 57 -17.39 0.18 56.23
C GLY A 57 -16.10 0.53 56.96
N SER A 58 -14.99 -0.22 56.79
CA SER A 58 -13.73 0.06 57.52
C SER A 58 -13.07 1.40 57.17
N GLY A 59 -13.57 2.12 56.15
CA GLY A 59 -13.05 3.42 55.71
C GLY A 59 -11.67 3.34 55.03
N ILE A 60 -11.03 2.17 55.02
CA ILE A 60 -9.71 1.95 54.43
C ILE A 60 -9.87 1.80 52.93
N LYS A 61 -9.25 2.73 52.19
CA LYS A 61 -9.23 2.77 50.73
C LYS A 61 -7.81 2.93 50.23
N MET A 62 -7.49 2.21 49.18
CA MET A 62 -6.32 2.45 48.35
C MET A 62 -6.49 3.79 47.62
N LEU A 63 -5.45 4.63 47.65
CA LEU A 63 -5.45 6.01 47.15
C LEU A 63 -4.86 6.13 45.74
N LEU A 64 -5.15 5.17 44.86
CA LEU A 64 -4.66 5.20 43.47
C LEU A 64 -5.59 5.98 42.53
N GLU A 65 -6.66 6.60 43.06
CA GLU A 65 -7.67 7.32 42.28
C GLU A 65 -7.11 8.57 41.58
N PHE A 66 -6.15 9.23 42.23
CA PHE A 66 -5.54 10.48 41.77
C PHE A 66 -4.10 10.31 41.30
N THR A 67 -3.63 9.06 41.16
CA THR A 67 -2.29 8.84 40.60
C THR A 67 -2.31 9.32 39.15
N LYS A 68 -1.61 10.42 38.90
CA LYS A 68 -1.48 10.97 37.57
C LYS A 68 -0.83 9.92 36.69
N GLU A 69 -1.44 9.65 35.55
CA GLU A 69 -0.85 8.75 34.57
C GLU A 69 0.49 9.30 34.10
N MET A 70 1.31 8.40 33.56
CA MET A 70 2.59 8.74 32.95
C MET A 70 2.40 9.92 31.99
N PRO A 71 3.27 10.93 32.02
CA PRO A 71 3.12 12.09 31.16
C PRO A 71 3.01 11.64 29.71
N LYS A 72 1.86 11.94 29.11
CA LYS A 72 1.58 11.67 27.70
C LYS A 72 1.59 12.97 26.93
N GLN A 73 1.97 12.89 25.65
CA GLN A 73 1.85 14.03 24.75
C GLN A 73 0.37 14.44 24.60
N ALA A 74 0.15 15.72 24.34
CA ALA A 74 -1.18 16.30 24.28
C ALA A 74 -1.97 15.66 23.13
N THR A 75 -2.91 14.77 23.47
CA THR A 75 -3.83 14.19 22.50
C THR A 75 -4.86 15.27 22.13
N ARG A 76 -4.62 16.02 21.05
CA ARG A 76 -5.68 16.85 20.47
C ARG A 76 -6.61 15.94 19.68
N LEU A 77 -7.90 15.99 20.01
CA LEU A 77 -8.94 15.29 19.28
C LEU A 77 -9.22 16.06 17.99
N THR A 78 -8.25 16.05 17.07
CA THR A 78 -8.42 16.55 15.72
C THR A 78 -9.02 15.42 14.90
N ILE A 79 -10.25 15.58 14.43
CA ILE A 79 -10.79 14.71 13.39
C ILE A 79 -9.99 15.04 12.13
N ASP A 80 -8.88 14.34 11.95
CA ASP A 80 -8.07 14.48 10.77
C ASP A 80 -8.78 13.73 9.65
N PHE A 81 -9.31 14.47 8.68
CA PHE A 81 -9.94 13.89 7.50
C PHE A 81 -9.01 12.90 6.79
N SER A 82 -7.68 13.06 6.93
CA SER A 82 -6.68 12.13 6.41
C SER A 82 -6.77 10.73 7.04
N SER A 83 -7.08 10.63 8.34
CA SER A 83 -7.25 9.33 9.01
C SER A 83 -8.59 8.68 8.66
N LEU A 84 -9.63 9.48 8.44
CA LEU A 84 -10.96 8.99 8.03
C LEU A 84 -10.97 8.42 6.60
N ILE A 85 -10.20 9.04 5.71
CA ILE A 85 -10.13 8.71 4.27
C ILE A 85 -9.18 7.52 4.01
N GLY A 86 -8.09 7.43 4.76
CA GLY A 86 -7.14 6.30 4.76
C GLY A 86 -6.31 6.14 3.47
N PRO A 87 -5.26 5.31 3.49
CA PRO A 87 -4.38 5.06 2.34
C PRO A 87 -5.11 4.54 1.09
N LEU A 88 -6.20 3.80 1.29
CA LEU A 88 -6.96 3.14 0.23
C LEU A 88 -7.66 4.13 -0.69
N PHE A 89 -8.23 5.21 -0.16
CA PHE A 89 -8.85 6.23 -1.00
C PHE A 89 -7.80 6.97 -1.86
N PHE A 90 -6.67 7.34 -1.25
CA PHE A 90 -5.56 7.95 -1.99
C PHE A 90 -5.02 6.99 -3.06
N GLU A 91 -4.97 5.69 -2.77
CA GLU A 91 -4.59 4.66 -3.73
C GLU A 91 -5.51 4.70 -4.95
N TRP A 92 -6.84 4.69 -4.75
CA TRP A 92 -7.78 4.75 -5.86
C TRP A 92 -7.65 6.03 -6.68
N VAL A 93 -7.52 7.19 -6.02
CA VAL A 93 -7.38 8.47 -6.75
C VAL A 93 -6.15 8.46 -7.65
N VAL A 94 -5.01 7.99 -7.15
CA VAL A 94 -3.77 7.91 -7.95
C VAL A 94 -3.85 6.77 -8.99
N ALA A 95 -4.45 5.64 -8.64
CA ALA A 95 -4.60 4.49 -9.53
C ALA A 95 -5.51 4.77 -10.73
N LEU A 96 -6.50 5.67 -10.60
CA LEU A 96 -7.44 6.05 -11.67
C LEU A 96 -6.80 6.70 -12.90
N LEU A 97 -5.52 7.07 -12.86
CA LEU A 97 -4.78 7.46 -14.07
C LEU A 97 -4.59 6.28 -15.04
N PHE A 98 -4.43 5.06 -14.52
CA PHE A 98 -4.17 3.87 -15.33
C PHE A 98 -5.28 3.54 -16.36
N PRO A 99 -6.59 3.49 -16.00
CA PRO A 99 -7.65 3.19 -16.94
C PRO A 99 -7.81 4.31 -17.96
N VAL A 100 -7.53 5.56 -17.60
CA VAL A 100 -7.59 6.70 -18.53
C VAL A 100 -6.55 6.52 -19.63
N MET A 101 -5.30 6.25 -19.26
CA MET A 101 -4.22 5.99 -20.22
C MET A 101 -4.50 4.74 -21.07
N LEU A 102 -4.92 3.64 -20.44
CA LEU A 102 -5.24 2.39 -21.15
C LEU A 102 -6.39 2.58 -22.15
N THR A 103 -7.46 3.23 -21.73
CA THR A 103 -8.64 3.47 -22.57
C THR A 103 -8.26 4.30 -23.78
N TYR A 104 -7.43 5.33 -23.60
CA TYR A 104 -6.94 6.15 -24.71
C TYR A 104 -6.13 5.34 -25.73
N LEU A 105 -5.17 4.52 -25.25
CA LEU A 105 -4.36 3.66 -26.12
C LEU A 105 -5.21 2.60 -26.85
N VAL A 106 -6.17 1.98 -26.16
CA VAL A 106 -7.05 0.97 -26.77
C VAL A 106 -8.05 1.62 -27.74
N TYR A 107 -8.51 2.84 -27.46
CA TYR A 107 -9.37 3.61 -28.36
C TYR A 107 -8.68 3.90 -29.67
N GLU A 108 -7.44 4.38 -29.59
CA GLU A 108 -6.62 4.61 -30.76
C GLU A 108 -6.42 3.34 -31.60
N LYS A 109 -6.12 2.22 -30.92
CA LYS A 109 -5.96 0.90 -31.54
C LYS A 109 -7.24 0.41 -32.20
N GLN A 110 -8.40 0.56 -31.53
CA GLN A 110 -9.70 0.14 -32.04
C GLN A 110 -10.10 0.92 -33.30
N HIS A 111 -9.88 2.23 -33.33
CA HIS A 111 -10.18 3.09 -34.47
C HIS A 111 -9.07 3.13 -35.54
N LYS A 112 -8.03 2.30 -35.39
CA LYS A 112 -6.88 2.20 -36.32
C LYS A 112 -6.17 3.54 -36.56
N LEU A 113 -6.28 4.49 -35.62
CA LEU A 113 -5.65 5.80 -35.74
C LEU A 113 -4.13 5.65 -35.84
N ARG A 114 -3.54 4.72 -35.08
CA ARG A 114 -2.12 4.38 -35.16
C ARG A 114 -1.69 3.95 -36.57
N THR A 115 -2.50 3.15 -37.25
CA THR A 115 -2.20 2.72 -38.63
C THR A 115 -2.29 3.89 -39.59
N MET A 116 -3.25 4.81 -39.39
CA MET A 116 -3.34 6.03 -40.17
C MET A 116 -2.10 6.92 -39.97
N MET A 117 -1.61 7.09 -38.74
CA MET A 117 -0.36 7.83 -38.49
C MET A 117 0.85 7.19 -39.19
N LYS A 118 0.94 5.85 -39.21
CA LYS A 118 2.00 5.14 -39.95
C LYS A 118 1.92 5.37 -41.46
N MET A 119 0.72 5.41 -42.02
CA MET A 119 0.52 5.71 -43.45
C MET A 119 0.95 7.15 -43.80
N HIS A 120 0.94 8.07 -42.84
CA HIS A 120 1.47 9.43 -42.98
C HIS A 120 2.98 9.54 -42.64
N GLY A 121 3.68 8.41 -42.48
CA GLY A 121 5.13 8.37 -42.29
C GLY A 121 5.61 8.41 -40.83
N LEU A 122 4.71 8.34 -39.84
CA LEU A 122 5.13 8.29 -38.44
C LEU A 122 5.69 6.89 -38.07
N GLY A 123 6.98 6.85 -37.70
CA GLY A 123 7.62 5.63 -37.22
C GLY A 123 7.13 5.17 -35.83
N ASN A 124 7.37 3.90 -35.51
CA ASN A 124 7.01 3.32 -34.20
C ASN A 124 7.73 3.98 -33.00
N GLY A 125 8.99 4.39 -33.17
CA GLY A 125 9.77 5.04 -32.12
C GLY A 125 9.22 6.41 -31.73
N PRO A 126 9.06 7.36 -32.69
CA PRO A 126 8.44 8.66 -32.42
C PRO A 126 7.06 8.55 -31.78
N TYR A 127 6.23 7.58 -32.21
CA TYR A 127 4.94 7.31 -31.59
C TYR A 127 5.06 7.03 -30.08
N TRP A 128 5.95 6.12 -29.68
CA TRP A 128 6.17 5.79 -28.27
C TRP A 128 6.62 7.01 -27.46
N ILE A 129 7.57 7.79 -27.97
CA ILE A 129 8.11 8.96 -27.29
C ILE A 129 7.03 10.03 -27.09
N ILE A 130 6.25 10.33 -28.13
CA ILE A 130 5.19 11.35 -28.08
C ILE A 130 4.13 10.95 -27.04
N TYR A 131 3.67 9.70 -27.07
CA TYR A 131 2.62 9.24 -26.16
C TYR A 131 3.12 9.12 -24.72
N TYR A 132 4.35 8.64 -24.53
CA TYR A 132 4.96 8.59 -23.20
C TYR A 132 5.10 10.00 -22.61
N ALA A 133 5.63 10.95 -23.39
CA ALA A 133 5.76 12.34 -22.95
C ALA A 133 4.39 12.99 -22.67
N TYR A 134 3.39 12.75 -23.52
CA TYR A 134 2.03 13.24 -23.32
C TYR A 134 1.43 12.74 -22.01
N PHE A 135 1.49 11.43 -21.75
CA PHE A 135 0.97 10.86 -20.50
C PHE A 135 1.79 11.27 -19.28
N LEU A 136 3.11 11.43 -19.42
CA LEU A 136 3.98 11.89 -18.34
C LEU A 136 3.63 13.32 -17.91
N ILE A 137 3.46 14.23 -18.88
CA ILE A 137 3.07 15.63 -18.60
C ILE A 137 1.69 15.65 -17.95
N LEU A 138 0.70 14.97 -18.54
CA LEU A 138 -0.67 14.97 -18.04
C LEU A 138 -0.75 14.41 -16.61
N SER A 139 -0.08 13.29 -16.35
CA SER A 139 -0.07 12.64 -15.02
C SER A 139 0.72 13.45 -13.99
N THR A 140 1.82 14.09 -14.38
CA THR A 140 2.60 14.95 -13.49
C THR A 140 1.79 16.17 -13.07
N VAL A 141 1.12 16.84 -14.02
CA VAL A 141 0.23 17.97 -13.71
C VAL A 141 -0.89 17.52 -12.78
N TYR A 142 -1.50 16.36 -13.04
CA TYR A 142 -2.53 15.80 -12.19
C TYR A 142 -2.05 15.58 -10.75
N LEU A 143 -0.90 14.94 -10.54
CA LEU A 143 -0.39 14.67 -9.18
C LEU A 143 0.10 15.93 -8.46
N VAL A 144 0.67 16.90 -9.18
CA VAL A 144 1.02 18.19 -8.59
C VAL A 144 -0.25 18.90 -8.09
N LEU A 145 -1.31 18.94 -8.88
CA LEU A 145 -2.59 19.51 -8.44
C LEU A 145 -3.18 18.72 -7.26
N PHE A 146 -3.12 17.40 -7.31
CA PHE A 146 -3.60 16.55 -6.23
C PHE A 146 -2.89 16.83 -4.89
N VAL A 147 -1.56 16.95 -4.89
CA VAL A 147 -0.77 17.29 -3.71
C VAL A 147 -1.07 18.72 -3.23
N ILE A 148 -1.15 19.70 -4.15
CA ILE A 148 -1.46 21.10 -3.81
C ILE A 148 -2.84 21.21 -3.17
N PHE A 149 -3.89 20.67 -3.79
CA PHE A 149 -5.23 20.72 -3.23
C PHE A 149 -5.33 19.95 -1.91
N GLY A 150 -4.67 18.78 -1.81
CA GLY A 150 -4.60 18.02 -0.57
C GLY A 150 -3.96 18.81 0.56
N ALA A 151 -2.87 19.52 0.29
CA ALA A 151 -2.20 20.39 1.26
C ALA A 151 -3.04 21.64 1.62
N LEU A 152 -3.72 22.26 0.65
CA LEU A 152 -4.59 23.43 0.86
C LEU A 152 -5.81 23.13 1.73
N ILE A 153 -6.41 21.94 1.55
CA ILE A 153 -7.51 21.45 2.40
C ILE A 153 -7.02 21.18 3.84
N GLY A 154 -5.71 21.06 4.03
CA GLY A 154 -5.09 20.84 5.34
C GLY A 154 -4.96 19.37 5.71
N LEU A 155 -4.89 18.47 4.73
CA LEU A 155 -4.66 17.05 4.98
C LEU A 155 -3.22 16.86 5.48
N ASN A 156 -3.07 16.35 6.70
CA ASN A 156 -1.76 16.11 7.31
C ASN A 156 -0.91 15.15 6.47
N PHE A 157 -1.53 14.23 5.73
CA PHE A 157 -0.84 13.35 4.77
C PHE A 157 0.09 14.12 3.82
N PHE A 158 -0.39 15.20 3.21
CA PHE A 158 0.40 15.99 2.26
C PHE A 158 1.25 17.07 2.94
N LYS A 159 0.77 17.61 4.07
CA LYS A 159 1.40 18.77 4.73
C LYS A 159 2.58 18.43 5.62
N THR A 160 2.54 17.28 6.30
CA THR A 160 3.52 16.93 7.35
C THR A 160 4.71 16.15 6.84
N ASN A 161 4.52 15.36 5.78
CA ASN A 161 5.56 14.57 5.13
C ASN A 161 6.44 15.42 4.21
N ASP A 162 7.70 15.04 4.04
CA ASP A 162 8.61 15.73 3.12
C ASP A 162 8.08 15.73 1.68
N TYR A 163 7.96 16.92 1.07
CA TYR A 163 7.46 17.07 -0.30
C TYR A 163 8.37 16.42 -1.34
N GLY A 164 9.69 16.33 -1.07
CA GLY A 164 10.63 15.63 -1.94
C GLY A 164 10.36 14.13 -2.00
N ILE A 165 10.11 13.50 -0.84
CA ILE A 165 9.75 12.07 -0.78
C ILE A 165 8.44 11.83 -1.52
N GLN A 166 7.41 12.66 -1.27
CA GLN A 166 6.13 12.57 -1.97
C GLN A 166 6.33 12.69 -3.48
N PHE A 167 7.10 13.68 -3.94
CA PHE A 167 7.38 13.90 -5.35
C PHE A 167 8.05 12.69 -5.99
N VAL A 168 9.15 12.18 -5.41
CA VAL A 168 9.87 11.03 -6.00
C VAL A 168 9.00 9.79 -6.03
N PHE A 169 8.26 9.51 -4.95
CA PHE A 169 7.35 8.38 -4.89
C PHE A 169 6.27 8.43 -5.98
N PHE A 170 5.54 9.54 -6.05
CA PHE A 170 4.47 9.73 -7.02
C PHE A 170 4.99 9.76 -8.46
N PHE A 171 6.12 10.42 -8.69
CA PHE A 171 6.74 10.49 -10.01
C PHE A 171 7.20 9.12 -10.49
N SER A 172 7.90 8.34 -9.65
CA SER A 172 8.29 6.96 -9.99
C SER A 172 7.07 6.09 -10.27
N PHE A 173 5.99 6.24 -9.49
CA PHE A 173 4.78 5.46 -9.69
C PHE A 173 4.01 5.82 -10.98
N ILE A 174 3.95 7.11 -11.36
CA ILE A 174 3.39 7.52 -12.67
C ILE A 174 4.11 6.81 -13.80
N ASN A 175 5.45 6.80 -13.77
CA ASN A 175 6.26 6.17 -14.82
C ASN A 175 5.95 4.67 -14.91
N LEU A 176 5.80 3.98 -13.78
CA LEU A 176 5.36 2.59 -13.72
C LEU A 176 3.96 2.41 -14.32
N GLN A 177 2.98 3.24 -13.96
CA GLN A 177 1.62 3.17 -14.49
C GLN A 177 1.55 3.39 -16.01
N ILE A 178 2.32 4.34 -16.53
CA ILE A 178 2.40 4.61 -17.98
C ILE A 178 2.86 3.35 -18.70
N VAL A 179 3.97 2.76 -18.26
CA VAL A 179 4.52 1.54 -18.85
C VAL A 179 3.56 0.36 -18.72
N LEU A 180 2.90 0.21 -17.56
CA LEU A 180 1.86 -0.79 -17.35
C LEU A 180 0.70 -0.60 -18.34
N SER A 181 0.30 0.65 -18.63
CA SER A 181 -0.78 0.94 -19.58
C SER A 181 -0.40 0.59 -21.01
N PHE A 182 0.85 0.85 -21.43
CA PHE A 182 1.38 0.43 -22.73
C PHE A 182 1.38 -1.10 -22.85
N LEU A 183 1.87 -1.80 -21.82
CA LEU A 183 1.85 -3.26 -21.79
C LEU A 183 0.41 -3.80 -21.85
N ALA A 184 -0.49 -3.28 -21.02
CA ALA A 184 -1.89 -3.69 -20.95
C ALA A 184 -2.63 -3.45 -22.28
N ALA A 185 -2.35 -2.35 -22.98
CA ALA A 185 -2.97 -2.03 -24.27
C ALA A 185 -2.68 -3.07 -25.37
N THR A 186 -1.60 -3.85 -25.23
CA THR A 186 -1.29 -4.94 -26.17
C THR A 186 -2.32 -6.06 -26.12
N PHE A 187 -2.92 -6.34 -24.95
CA PHE A 187 -3.86 -7.44 -24.73
C PHE A 187 -5.30 -7.13 -25.16
N PHE A 188 -5.66 -5.86 -25.29
CA PHE A 188 -7.03 -5.46 -25.58
C PHE A 188 -7.20 -4.95 -27.02
N SER A 189 -8.38 -5.19 -27.60
CA SER A 189 -8.79 -4.66 -28.90
C SER A 189 -10.08 -3.85 -28.86
N LYS A 190 -10.84 -3.95 -27.77
CA LYS A 190 -12.11 -3.24 -27.56
C LYS A 190 -11.99 -2.36 -26.31
N VAL A 191 -12.37 -1.09 -26.45
CA VAL A 191 -12.30 -0.07 -25.39
C VAL A 191 -13.16 -0.45 -24.20
N ASN A 192 -14.43 -0.77 -24.42
CA ASN A 192 -15.38 -1.09 -23.34
C ASN A 192 -14.88 -2.24 -22.45
N THR A 193 -14.25 -3.26 -23.05
CA THR A 193 -13.69 -4.40 -22.33
C THR A 193 -12.43 -4.01 -21.55
N ALA A 194 -11.52 -3.25 -22.16
CA ALA A 194 -10.31 -2.77 -21.50
C ALA A 194 -10.64 -1.89 -20.29
N GLN A 195 -11.59 -0.97 -20.47
CA GLN A 195 -12.03 -0.04 -19.44
C GLN A 195 -12.67 -0.78 -18.25
N ALA A 196 -13.59 -1.72 -18.50
CA ALA A 196 -14.21 -2.52 -17.44
C ALA A 196 -13.17 -3.33 -16.64
N ILE A 197 -12.22 -3.98 -17.34
CA ILE A 197 -11.18 -4.78 -16.68
C ILE A 197 -10.20 -3.90 -15.91
N ALA A 198 -9.85 -2.71 -16.41
CA ALA A 198 -8.95 -1.80 -15.72
C ALA A 198 -9.56 -1.22 -14.43
N TYR A 199 -10.85 -0.84 -14.45
CA TYR A 199 -11.53 -0.42 -13.23
C TYR A 199 -11.69 -1.58 -12.23
N LEU A 200 -12.02 -2.78 -12.71
CA LEU A 200 -12.10 -3.96 -11.86
C LEU A 200 -10.74 -4.31 -11.25
N TYR A 201 -9.66 -4.16 -12.02
CA TYR A 201 -8.29 -4.31 -11.53
C TYR A 201 -8.02 -3.32 -10.40
N ILE A 202 -8.21 -2.02 -10.61
CA ILE A 202 -7.91 -0.99 -9.59
C ILE A 202 -8.74 -1.17 -8.33
N PHE A 203 -10.05 -1.36 -8.49
CA PHE A 203 -10.93 -1.47 -7.35
C PHE A 203 -10.66 -2.76 -6.57
N GLY A 204 -10.55 -3.89 -7.28
CA GLY A 204 -10.26 -5.19 -6.68
C GLY A 204 -8.88 -5.24 -6.05
N SER A 205 -7.84 -4.76 -6.74
CA SER A 205 -6.48 -4.75 -6.24
C SER A 205 -6.33 -3.81 -5.05
N GLY A 206 -6.98 -2.64 -5.04
CA GLY A 206 -6.91 -1.72 -3.90
C GLY A 206 -7.62 -2.24 -2.66
N LEU A 207 -8.79 -2.90 -2.81
CA LEU A 207 -9.43 -3.59 -1.68
C LEU A 207 -8.57 -4.74 -1.15
N MET A 208 -7.96 -5.52 -2.04
CA MET A 208 -7.06 -6.61 -1.66
C MET A 208 -5.79 -6.09 -0.98
N ALA A 209 -5.16 -5.03 -1.52
CA ALA A 209 -3.99 -4.39 -0.93
C ALA A 209 -4.32 -3.87 0.47
N GLY A 210 -5.42 -3.13 0.61
CA GLY A 210 -5.90 -2.61 1.88
C GLY A 210 -6.15 -3.66 2.95
N SER A 211 -6.67 -4.82 2.54
CA SER A 211 -6.99 -5.91 3.47
C SER A 211 -5.78 -6.79 3.77
N LEU A 212 -4.99 -7.17 2.76
CA LEU A 212 -3.90 -8.13 2.92
C LEU A 212 -2.64 -7.48 3.49
N ILE A 213 -2.17 -6.38 2.86
CA ILE A 213 -0.89 -5.77 3.19
C ILE A 213 -0.93 -5.23 4.62
N ARG A 214 -2.02 -4.54 4.99
CA ARG A 214 -2.21 -4.06 6.36
C ARG A 214 -2.16 -5.19 7.39
N ASN A 215 -2.92 -6.27 7.17
CA ASN A 215 -2.95 -7.40 8.10
C ASN A 215 -1.58 -8.10 8.23
N PHE A 216 -0.82 -8.23 7.13
CA PHE A 216 0.52 -8.83 7.17
C PHE A 216 1.56 -7.92 7.84
N LEU A 217 1.44 -6.60 7.67
CA LEU A 217 2.35 -5.63 8.27
C LEU A 217 2.08 -5.42 9.76
N GLU A 218 0.82 -5.20 10.14
CA GLU A 218 0.44 -4.97 11.55
C GLU A 218 0.46 -6.26 12.37
N GLY A 219 0.22 -7.41 11.74
CA GLY A 219 0.19 -8.70 12.41
C GLY A 219 1.55 -9.22 12.88
N GLY A 220 2.66 -8.68 12.37
CA GLY A 220 4.04 -8.97 12.80
C GLY A 220 4.55 -10.41 12.65
N LYS A 221 3.68 -11.35 12.26
CA LYS A 221 3.97 -12.80 12.18
C LYS A 221 4.32 -13.27 10.77
N PHE A 222 4.18 -12.41 9.76
CA PHE A 222 4.37 -12.79 8.37
C PHE A 222 5.81 -12.51 7.89
N PRO A 223 6.46 -13.43 7.15
CA PRO A 223 7.83 -13.23 6.71
C PRO A 223 7.95 -12.06 5.74
N ARG A 224 8.90 -11.14 5.97
CA ARG A 224 9.11 -9.93 5.15
C ARG A 224 9.29 -10.22 3.66
N HIS A 225 9.99 -11.30 3.31
CA HIS A 225 10.23 -11.66 1.91
C HIS A 225 8.94 -11.91 1.11
N TRP A 226 7.91 -12.50 1.74
CA TRP A 226 6.62 -12.70 1.07
C TRP A 226 5.85 -11.40 0.87
N ILE A 227 6.05 -10.41 1.75
CA ILE A 227 5.48 -9.07 1.58
C ILE A 227 6.12 -8.39 0.36
N THR A 228 7.44 -8.46 0.23
CA THR A 228 8.17 -7.95 -0.94
C THR A 228 7.70 -8.59 -2.26
N VAL A 229 7.37 -9.90 -2.25
CA VAL A 229 6.82 -10.58 -3.44
C VAL A 229 5.43 -10.06 -3.80
N LEU A 230 4.59 -9.77 -2.81
CA LEU A 230 3.27 -9.20 -3.02
C LEU A 230 3.34 -7.76 -3.56
N GLU A 231 4.35 -7.00 -3.14
CA GLU A 231 4.63 -5.63 -3.61
C GLU A 231 5.01 -5.58 -5.10
N ILE A 232 5.33 -6.71 -5.75
CA ILE A 232 5.57 -6.79 -7.20
C ILE A 232 4.33 -6.39 -8.03
N ILE A 233 3.14 -6.49 -7.42
CA ILE A 233 1.91 -6.02 -8.04
C ILE A 233 1.86 -4.50 -7.86
N PRO A 234 1.79 -3.68 -8.93
CA PRO A 234 1.88 -2.22 -8.82
C PRO A 234 0.87 -1.56 -7.87
N ALA A 235 -0.34 -2.13 -7.76
CA ALA A 235 -1.33 -1.64 -6.81
C ALA A 235 -0.88 -1.84 -5.34
N PHE A 236 -0.20 -2.94 -5.07
CA PHE A 236 0.21 -3.33 -3.72
C PHE A 236 1.41 -2.50 -3.27
N SER A 237 2.38 -2.24 -4.16
CA SER A 237 3.47 -1.29 -3.89
C SER A 237 2.95 0.13 -3.68
N LEU A 238 1.96 0.59 -4.46
CA LEU A 238 1.31 1.89 -4.24
C LEU A 238 0.68 1.97 -2.85
N TYR A 239 -0.15 0.99 -2.48
CA TYR A 239 -0.80 0.96 -1.17
C TYR A 239 0.24 0.99 -0.04
N ARG A 240 1.32 0.20 -0.16
CA ARG A 240 2.38 0.15 0.84
C ARG A 240 3.04 1.51 1.07
N GLY A 241 3.41 2.22 0.01
CA GLY A 241 4.01 3.55 0.12
C GLY A 241 3.05 4.59 0.70
N LEU A 242 1.78 4.56 0.28
CA LEU A 242 0.73 5.42 0.85
C LEU A 242 0.46 5.10 2.32
N TYR A 243 0.53 3.83 2.71
CA TYR A 243 0.39 3.40 4.09
C TYR A 243 1.52 3.98 4.95
N GLU A 244 2.78 3.92 4.51
CA GLU A 244 3.90 4.51 5.27
C GLU A 244 3.74 6.03 5.41
N LEU A 245 3.45 6.74 4.32
CA LEU A 245 3.18 8.18 4.35
C LEU A 245 2.05 8.53 5.32
N SER A 246 0.98 7.74 5.34
CA SER A 246 -0.15 7.93 6.25
C SER A 246 0.25 7.71 7.71
N GLN A 247 0.95 6.61 8.03
CA GLN A 247 1.36 6.29 9.39
C GLN A 247 2.30 7.35 9.98
N TYR A 248 3.26 7.83 9.19
CA TYR A 248 4.14 8.91 9.62
C TYR A 248 3.40 10.24 9.81
N ALA A 249 2.42 10.56 8.95
CA ALA A 249 1.60 11.76 9.13
C ALA A 249 0.76 11.73 10.42
N ILE A 250 0.21 10.57 10.78
CA ILE A 250 -0.56 10.38 12.02
C ILE A 250 0.35 10.52 13.24
N ARG A 251 1.50 9.84 13.22
CA ARG A 251 2.52 9.96 14.28
C ARG A 251 2.97 11.41 14.44
N ALA A 252 3.17 12.13 13.35
CA ALA A 252 3.53 13.55 13.36
C ALA A 252 2.44 14.41 14.02
N SER A 253 1.17 14.18 13.67
CA SER A 253 0.03 14.90 14.28
C SER A 253 -0.09 14.64 15.78
N GLU A 254 0.28 13.46 16.26
CA GLU A 254 0.19 13.09 17.68
C GLU A 254 1.39 13.55 18.50
N THR A 255 2.58 13.45 17.91
CA THR A 255 3.83 13.72 18.62
C THR A 255 4.33 15.15 18.47
N GLY A 256 3.78 15.89 17.50
CA GLY A 256 4.27 17.21 17.10
C GLY A 256 5.62 17.16 16.37
N ASN A 257 6.15 15.96 16.11
CA ASN A 257 7.33 15.76 15.30
C ASN A 257 7.02 15.94 13.81
N PRO A 258 8.03 16.21 12.97
CA PRO A 258 7.85 16.18 11.51
C PRO A 258 7.37 14.80 11.03
N GLY A 259 6.71 14.77 9.86
CA GLY A 259 6.37 13.52 9.15
C GLY A 259 7.63 12.82 8.61
N ILE A 260 7.46 11.91 7.66
CA ILE A 260 8.59 11.14 7.13
C ILE A 260 9.66 12.06 6.54
N GLN A 261 10.92 11.84 6.94
CA GLN A 261 12.10 12.54 6.42
C GLN A 261 13.02 11.59 5.66
N TRP A 262 13.95 12.15 4.88
CA TRP A 262 14.92 11.36 4.12
C TRP A 262 15.82 10.49 4.98
N SER A 263 16.10 10.93 6.22
CA SER A 263 16.84 10.13 7.21
C SER A 263 16.10 8.86 7.63
N ASP A 264 14.77 8.91 7.66
CA ASP A 264 13.91 7.82 8.16
C ASP A 264 13.79 6.67 7.15
N LEU A 265 14.16 6.90 5.88
CA LEU A 265 14.18 5.88 4.83
C LEU A 265 15.24 4.78 5.06
N ASN A 266 16.23 5.03 5.91
CA ASN A 266 17.26 4.05 6.25
C ASN A 266 16.90 3.17 7.44
N ASP A 267 15.77 3.42 8.11
CA ASP A 267 15.33 2.57 9.20
C ASP A 267 14.72 1.25 8.66
N HIS A 268 15.09 0.12 9.28
CA HIS A 268 14.64 -1.21 8.89
C HIS A 268 13.16 -1.47 9.22
N THR A 269 12.52 -0.54 9.93
CA THR A 269 11.08 -0.56 10.21
C THR A 269 10.26 0.15 9.12
N ASN A 270 10.90 1.00 8.32
CA ASN A 270 10.26 1.79 7.28
C ASN A 270 10.29 1.05 5.94
N GLY A 271 9.13 0.70 5.39
CA GLY A 271 9.04 0.04 4.08
C GLY A 271 9.17 0.96 2.88
N MET A 272 9.21 2.29 3.07
CA MET A 272 9.13 3.25 1.97
C MET A 272 10.31 3.12 0.99
N ARG A 273 11.52 2.89 1.51
CA ARG A 273 12.71 2.70 0.68
C ARG A 273 12.60 1.45 -0.21
N ASP A 274 12.17 0.33 0.38
CA ASP A 274 12.01 -0.93 -0.35
C ASP A 274 10.97 -0.79 -1.46
N VAL A 275 9.82 -0.18 -1.16
CA VAL A 275 8.77 0.10 -2.14
C VAL A 275 9.26 0.97 -3.28
N MET A 276 9.98 2.06 -3.00
CA MET A 276 10.52 2.93 -4.04
C MET A 276 11.49 2.19 -4.95
N ILE A 277 12.35 1.33 -4.38
CA ILE A 277 13.26 0.48 -5.16
C ILE A 277 12.46 -0.47 -6.05
N ILE A 278 11.44 -1.14 -5.51
CA ILE A 278 10.58 -2.07 -6.26
C ILE A 278 9.91 -1.35 -7.44
N ILE A 279 9.27 -0.20 -7.21
CA ILE A 279 8.61 0.60 -8.25
C ILE A 279 9.58 0.99 -9.37
N ILE A 280 10.79 1.45 -9.01
CA ILE A 280 11.81 1.86 -9.99
C ILE A 280 12.31 0.65 -10.78
N VAL A 281 12.59 -0.46 -10.11
CA VAL A 281 13.05 -1.70 -10.76
C VAL A 281 11.98 -2.25 -11.70
N GLU A 282 10.73 -2.32 -11.26
CA GLU A 282 9.61 -2.73 -12.09
C GLU A 282 9.44 -1.83 -13.30
N TRP A 283 9.52 -0.50 -13.12
CA TRP A 283 9.44 0.44 -14.22
C TRP A 283 10.54 0.17 -15.27
N LEU A 284 11.79 0.02 -14.83
CA LEU A 284 12.92 -0.26 -15.71
C LEU A 284 12.82 -1.62 -16.42
N VAL A 285 12.23 -2.63 -15.78
CA VAL A 285 12.02 -3.96 -16.36
C VAL A 285 10.84 -3.98 -17.32
N LEU A 286 9.71 -3.36 -16.94
CA LEU A 286 8.49 -3.39 -17.74
C LEU A 286 8.61 -2.52 -19.00
N LEU A 287 9.44 -1.46 -19.00
CA LEU A 287 9.60 -0.56 -20.15
C LEU A 287 10.08 -1.29 -21.42
N PRO A 288 11.20 -2.02 -21.43
CA PRO A 288 11.63 -2.79 -22.59
C PRO A 288 10.66 -3.94 -22.91
N VAL A 289 10.04 -4.56 -21.91
CA VAL A 289 9.05 -5.63 -22.09
C VAL A 289 7.84 -5.11 -22.85
N ALA A 290 7.27 -3.98 -22.42
CA ALA A 290 6.13 -3.34 -23.06
C ALA A 290 6.45 -2.94 -24.51
N TYR A 291 7.64 -2.38 -24.74
CA TYR A 291 8.11 -2.04 -26.09
C TYR A 291 8.22 -3.28 -26.99
N TYR A 292 8.78 -4.38 -26.47
CA TYR A 292 8.90 -5.64 -27.21
C TYR A 292 7.54 -6.23 -27.59
N PHE A 293 6.61 -6.30 -26.63
CA PHE A 293 5.26 -6.83 -26.88
C PHE A 293 4.48 -5.99 -27.89
N ASP A 294 4.57 -4.67 -27.79
CA ASP A 294 3.91 -3.76 -28.73
C ASP A 294 4.52 -3.86 -30.14
N TYR A 295 5.84 -3.97 -30.25
CA TYR A 295 6.51 -4.22 -31.52
C TYR A 295 6.06 -5.54 -32.14
N ALA A 296 6.04 -6.63 -31.36
CA ALA A 296 5.61 -7.95 -31.81
C ALA A 296 4.15 -7.97 -32.29
N ALA A 297 3.26 -7.22 -31.61
CA ALA A 297 1.87 -7.07 -32.02
C ALA A 297 1.73 -6.28 -33.34
N SER A 298 2.65 -5.34 -33.62
CA SER A 298 2.59 -4.47 -34.79
C SER A 298 3.07 -5.10 -36.10
N VAL A 299 3.97 -6.11 -36.05
CA VAL A 299 4.59 -6.75 -37.22
C VAL A 299 3.66 -7.80 -37.87
N GLY A 300 2.44 -7.98 -37.35
CA GLY A 300 1.42 -8.80 -38.02
C GLY A 300 1.52 -10.29 -37.75
N ASN A 301 2.18 -10.70 -36.66
CA ASN A 301 1.98 -12.05 -36.14
C ASN A 301 0.63 -12.09 -35.39
N SER A 302 -0.47 -12.14 -36.15
CA SER A 302 -1.85 -12.21 -35.69
C SER A 302 -2.21 -13.53 -34.99
N SER A 303 -1.23 -14.26 -34.49
CA SER A 303 -1.44 -15.36 -33.58
C SER A 303 -1.49 -14.76 -32.17
N GLY A 304 -2.69 -14.64 -31.59
CA GLY A 304 -2.92 -14.11 -30.25
C GLY A 304 -1.92 -14.66 -29.22
N LEU A 305 -1.65 -13.89 -28.18
CA LEU A 305 -0.58 -14.10 -27.19
C LEU A 305 -0.52 -15.52 -26.58
N LEU A 306 -1.65 -16.25 -26.57
CA LEU A 306 -1.75 -17.69 -26.29
C LEU A 306 -0.82 -18.57 -27.16
N SER A 307 -0.54 -18.18 -28.39
CA SER A 307 0.38 -18.85 -29.31
C SER A 307 1.86 -18.54 -29.02
N ILE A 308 2.16 -17.34 -28.52
CA ILE A 308 3.51 -16.91 -28.13
C ILE A 308 3.88 -17.55 -26.79
N ILE A 309 2.96 -17.53 -25.82
CA ILE A 309 3.09 -18.27 -24.56
C ILE A 309 3.17 -19.78 -24.83
N LYS A 310 2.35 -20.34 -25.73
CA LYS A 310 2.50 -21.74 -26.17
C LYS A 310 3.84 -22.00 -26.83
N ARG A 311 4.38 -21.09 -27.65
CA ARG A 311 5.72 -21.26 -28.28
C ARG A 311 6.85 -21.21 -27.25
N LEU A 312 6.74 -20.33 -26.24
CA LEU A 312 7.69 -20.26 -25.13
C LEU A 312 7.62 -21.50 -24.22
N LEU A 313 6.41 -21.95 -23.86
CA LEU A 313 6.20 -23.17 -23.06
C LEU A 313 6.55 -24.46 -23.82
N ARG A 314 6.38 -24.50 -25.15
CA ARG A 314 6.70 -25.68 -25.97
C ARG A 314 8.19 -25.79 -26.30
N LYS A 315 9.02 -24.82 -25.90
CA LYS A 315 10.47 -24.81 -26.13
C LYS A 315 11.25 -25.57 -25.06
N ASN A 316 10.71 -26.70 -24.59
CA ASN A 316 11.43 -27.74 -23.86
C ASN A 316 10.74 -29.10 -24.09
N PRO A 317 11.19 -29.87 -25.11
CA PRO A 317 11.60 -31.23 -24.81
C PRO A 317 12.79 -31.63 -25.72
N THR A 318 14.00 -31.29 -25.33
CA THR A 318 15.22 -31.91 -25.91
C THR A 318 16.01 -32.59 -24.81
N TRP A 319 15.45 -33.68 -24.26
CA TRP A 319 16.18 -34.62 -23.37
C TRP A 319 15.70 -36.08 -23.49
N ARG A 320 15.33 -36.53 -24.70
CA ARG A 320 15.24 -37.98 -24.99
C ARG A 320 15.67 -38.26 -26.42
N ARG A 321 16.94 -38.60 -26.59
CA ARG A 321 17.46 -39.52 -27.62
C ARG A 321 18.96 -39.71 -27.42
N ILE A 322 19.35 -40.35 -26.31
CA ILE A 322 20.62 -41.08 -26.22
C ILE A 322 20.32 -42.32 -25.36
N ALA A 323 20.83 -43.48 -25.81
CA ALA A 323 20.62 -44.85 -25.34
C ALA A 323 19.33 -45.52 -25.84
N VAL A 324 19.45 -46.34 -26.89
CA VAL A 324 19.53 -47.81 -26.83
C VAL A 324 19.91 -48.30 -28.24
N ASN A 325 21.19 -48.63 -28.43
CA ASN A 325 21.64 -49.59 -29.45
C ASN A 325 22.31 -50.71 -28.68
N GLU A 326 21.56 -51.74 -28.30
CA GLU A 326 22.05 -53.10 -28.12
C GLU A 326 20.88 -54.06 -28.39
N VAL A 327 21.22 -55.25 -28.85
CA VAL A 327 20.40 -56.40 -29.24
C VAL A 327 19.94 -56.44 -30.71
N ALA A 328 20.85 -56.89 -31.57
CA ALA A 328 20.65 -58.10 -32.38
C ALA A 328 22.02 -58.74 -32.66
#